data_AF-A0A1D3RN12-F1
#
_entry.id   AF-A0A1D3RN12-F1
#
_cell.length_a   1.000
_cell.length_b   1.000
_cell.length_c   1.000
_cell.angle_alpha   90.00
_cell.angle_beta   90.00
_cell.angle_gamma   90.00
#
_symmetry.space_group_name_H-M   'P 1'
#
loop_
_entity.id
_entity.type
_entity.pdbx_description
1 polymer ?
#
loop_
_entity_poly.entity_id
_entity_poly.type
_entity_poly.pdbx_seq_one_letter_code
_entity_poly.pdbx_strand_id
1 'polypeptide(L)'
;MIAKQSPEYEKITQVRDALCHNSANISFAAKLWQVFKAIITGALDALKTLLGDAITLVMETIEAHIQYFFVQVLQLDPKMLRLEAL
;
A
#
# COMPACT_ATOMS: atom_id res chain seq x y z
N MET A 1 -3.53 43.82 1.97
CA MET A 1 -4.52 43.12 1.13
C MET A 1 -4.45 41.64 1.46
N ILE A 2 -5.42 41.10 2.20
CA ILE A 2 -5.55 39.65 2.36
C ILE A 2 -6.37 39.20 1.17
N ALA A 3 -5.73 38.56 0.19
CA ALA A 3 -6.40 37.98 -0.95
C ALA A 3 -7.40 36.94 -0.40
N LYS A 4 -8.70 37.14 -0.66
CA LYS A 4 -9.75 36.16 -0.39
C LYS A 4 -9.38 34.89 -1.15
N GLN A 5 -8.87 33.89 -0.44
CA GLN A 5 -8.63 32.57 -1.00
C GLN A 5 -9.99 32.01 -1.44
N SER A 6 -10.15 31.80 -2.74
CA SER A 6 -11.38 31.26 -3.30
C SER A 6 -11.51 29.77 -2.96
N PRO A 7 -12.71 29.26 -2.66
CA PRO A 7 -12.96 27.91 -2.15
C PRO A 7 -12.47 26.76 -3.04
N GLU A 8 -12.16 27.01 -4.33
CA GLU A 8 -11.52 26.03 -5.21
C GLU A 8 -10.06 25.74 -4.84
N TYR A 9 -9.30 26.76 -4.39
CA TYR A 9 -7.89 26.58 -4.03
C TYR A 9 -7.73 25.78 -2.73
N GLU A 10 -8.70 25.92 -1.82
CA GLU A 10 -8.75 25.17 -0.57
C GLU A 10 -9.00 23.68 -0.82
N LYS A 11 -9.89 23.36 -1.77
CA LYS A 11 -10.13 21.96 -2.22
C LYS A 11 -8.92 21.35 -2.91
N ILE A 12 -8.25 22.09 -3.79
CA ILE A 12 -7.03 21.61 -4.47
C ILE A 12 -5.91 21.33 -3.45
N THR A 13 -5.78 22.20 -2.44
CA THR A 13 -4.79 22.04 -1.37
C THR A 13 -5.08 20.78 -0.54
N GLN A 14 -6.33 20.53 -0.15
CA GLN A 14 -6.71 19.31 0.57
C GLN A 14 -6.45 18.04 -0.24
N VAL A 15 -6.79 18.02 -1.53
CA VAL A 15 -6.54 16.86 -2.40
C VAL A 15 -5.04 16.58 -2.51
N ARG A 16 -4.21 17.62 -2.65
CA ARG A 16 -2.75 17.49 -2.69
C ARG A 16 -2.20 16.92 -1.37
N ASP A 17 -2.67 17.43 -0.23
CA ASP A 17 -2.18 16.98 1.07
C ASP A 17 -2.57 15.51 1.33
N ALA A 18 -3.77 15.10 0.93
CA ALA A 18 -4.21 13.70 0.98
C ALA A 18 -3.36 12.78 0.08
N LEU A 19 -3.03 13.22 -1.13
CA LEU A 19 -2.14 12.50 -2.04
C LEU A 19 -0.73 12.34 -1.47
N CYS A 20 -0.15 13.42 -0.93
CA CYS A 20 1.16 13.41 -0.30
C CYS A 20 1.20 12.47 0.91
N HIS A 21 0.17 12.52 1.77
CA HIS A 21 0.07 11.67 2.94
C HIS A 21 -0.07 10.19 2.56
N ASN A 22 -0.95 9.88 1.60
CA ASN A 22 -1.13 8.53 1.09
C ASN A 22 0.18 7.99 0.47
N SER A 23 0.86 8.80 -0.36
CA SER A 23 2.15 8.43 -0.94
C SER A 23 3.22 8.15 0.12
N ALA A 24 3.25 8.92 1.23
CA ALA A 24 4.17 8.67 2.33
C ALA A 24 3.86 7.35 3.06
N ASN A 25 2.58 7.08 3.32
CA ASN A 25 2.12 5.84 3.96
C ASN A 25 2.42 4.61 3.09
N ILE A 26 2.21 4.70 1.78
CA ILE A 26 2.54 3.63 0.83
C ILE A 26 4.04 3.39 0.78
N SER A 27 4.85 4.45 0.75
CA SER A 27 6.31 4.32 0.78
C SER A 27 6.79 3.61 2.05
N PHE A 28 6.18 3.93 3.20
CA PHE A 28 6.45 3.24 4.46
C PHE A 28 6.01 1.78 4.42
N ALA A 29 4.79 1.49 3.98
CA ALA A 29 4.26 0.14 3.88
C ALA A 29 5.08 -0.73 2.90
N ALA A 30 5.58 -0.16 1.79
CA ALA A 30 6.44 -0.87 0.85
C ALA A 30 7.78 -1.28 1.49
N LYS A 31 8.35 -0.42 2.34
CA LYS A 31 9.55 -0.76 3.13
C LYS A 31 9.26 -1.81 4.20
N LEU A 32 8.12 -1.68 4.88
CA LEU A 32 7.68 -2.64 5.89
C LEU A 32 7.45 -4.03 5.27
N TRP A 33 6.91 -4.08 4.05
CA TRP A 33 6.75 -5.33 3.30
C TRP A 33 8.09 -6.05 3.09
N GLN A 34 9.19 -5.35 2.82
CA GLN A 34 10.50 -6.00 2.69
C GLN A 34 10.94 -6.72 3.97
N VAL A 35 10.60 -6.17 5.15
CA VAL A 35 10.88 -6.82 6.44
C VAL A 35 10.03 -8.09 6.59
N PHE A 36 8.73 -8.01 6.31
CA PHE A 36 7.85 -9.18 6.35
C PHE A 36 8.26 -10.26 5.36
N LYS A 37 8.63 -9.88 4.13
CA LYS A 37 9.14 -10.78 3.10
C LYS A 37 10.36 -11.55 3.58
N ALA A 38 11.32 -10.90 4.26
CA ALA A 38 12.47 -11.58 4.83
C ALA A 38 12.07 -12.61 5.90
N ILE A 39 11.15 -12.24 6.81
CA ILE A 39 10.64 -13.14 7.86
C ILE A 39 9.92 -14.36 7.25
N ILE A 40 9.02 -14.13 6.29
CA ILE A 40 8.27 -15.18 5.60
C ILE A 40 9.21 -16.10 4.82
N THR A 41 10.21 -15.54 4.14
CA THR A 41 11.20 -16.32 3.40
C THR A 41 11.97 -17.26 4.34
N GLY A 42 12.41 -16.76 5.50
CA GLY A 42 13.08 -17.60 6.50
C GLY A 42 12.17 -18.73 7.04
N ALA A 43 10.88 -18.44 7.25
CA ALA A 43 9.90 -19.45 7.65
C ALA A 43 9.64 -20.50 6.55
N LEU A 44 9.53 -20.07 5.29
CA LEU A 44 9.34 -20.97 4.15
C LEU A 44 10.56 -21.86 3.89
N ASP A 45 11.77 -21.33 4.10
CA ASP A 45 13.00 -22.13 3.96
C ASP A 45 13.06 -23.26 5.00
N ALA A 46 12.61 -23.00 6.24
CA ALA A 46 12.46 -24.03 7.26
C ALA A 46 11.42 -25.12 6.89
N LEU A 47 10.49 -24.80 5.99
CA LEU A 47 9.47 -25.74 5.50
C LEU A 47 9.82 -26.38 4.14
N LYS A 48 10.96 -26.03 3.55
CA LYS A 48 11.38 -26.48 2.21
C LYS A 48 11.44 -27.99 2.07
N THR A 49 11.81 -28.71 3.14
CA THR A 49 11.87 -30.17 3.15
C THR A 49 10.49 -30.84 3.05
N LEU A 50 9.44 -30.13 3.47
CA LEU A 50 8.06 -30.61 3.43
C LEU A 50 7.34 -30.20 2.14
N LEU A 51 7.54 -28.95 1.72
CA LEU A 51 6.80 -28.33 0.62
C LEU A 51 7.55 -28.34 -0.72
N GLY A 52 8.85 -28.64 -0.73
CA GLY A 52 9.67 -28.64 -1.94
C GLY A 52 9.56 -27.31 -2.70
N ASP A 53 9.37 -27.39 -4.01
CA ASP A 53 9.27 -26.21 -4.88
C ASP A 53 7.97 -25.40 -4.68
N ALA A 54 6.97 -25.92 -3.94
CA ALA A 54 5.74 -25.20 -3.66
C ALA A 54 5.97 -23.96 -2.78
N ILE A 55 7.10 -23.87 -2.07
CA ILE A 55 7.45 -22.66 -1.29
C ILE A 55 7.57 -21.42 -2.20
N THR A 56 8.02 -21.60 -3.43
CA THR A 56 8.14 -20.51 -4.42
C THR A 56 6.76 -20.01 -4.81
N LEU A 57 5.84 -20.94 -5.12
CA LEU A 57 4.46 -20.61 -5.46
C LEU A 57 3.74 -19.88 -4.33
N VAL A 58 3.96 -20.28 -3.06
CA VAL A 58 3.40 -19.59 -1.90
C VAL A 58 3.91 -18.16 -1.81
N MET A 59 5.24 -17.96 -1.91
CA MET A 59 5.82 -16.63 -1.83
C MET A 59 5.36 -15.72 -2.98
N GLU A 60 5.30 -16.25 -4.21
CA GLU A 60 4.78 -15.53 -5.39
C GLU A 60 3.31 -15.13 -5.22
N THR A 61 2.49 -16.05 -4.69
CA THR A 61 1.06 -15.77 -4.43
C THR A 61 0.91 -14.65 -3.41
N ILE A 62 1.68 -14.66 -2.32
CA ILE A 62 1.63 -13.59 -1.32
C ILE A 62 2.09 -12.26 -1.93
N GLU A 63 3.20 -12.25 -2.68
CA GLU A 63 3.72 -11.04 -3.34
C GLU A 63 2.68 -10.43 -4.28
N ALA A 64 1.97 -11.24 -5.08
CA ALA A 64 0.93 -10.77 -5.98
C ALA A 64 -0.23 -10.08 -5.23
N HIS A 65 -0.66 -10.64 -4.09
CA HIS A 65 -1.72 -10.04 -3.28
C HIS A 65 -1.29 -8.71 -2.66
N ILE A 66 -0.05 -8.62 -2.19
CA ILE A 66 0.50 -7.38 -1.63
C ILE A 66 0.62 -6.30 -2.71
N GLN A 67 1.12 -6.64 -3.89
CA GLN A 67 1.20 -5.72 -5.02
C GLN A 67 -0.18 -5.21 -5.44
N TYR A 68 -1.17 -6.10 -5.53
CA TYR A 68 -2.55 -5.72 -5.84
C TYR A 68 -3.13 -4.76 -4.79
N PHE A 69 -2.88 -5.01 -3.51
CA PHE A 69 -3.25 -4.11 -2.43
C PHE A 69 -2.62 -2.71 -2.60
N PHE A 70 -1.31 -2.65 -2.84
CA PHE A 70 -0.62 -1.37 -3.06
C PHE A 70 -1.19 -0.59 -4.26
N VAL A 71 -1.50 -1.26 -5.36
CA VAL A 71 -2.11 -0.63 -6.53
C VAL A 71 -3.48 -0.04 -6.20
N GLN A 72 -4.33 -0.77 -5.48
CA GLN A 72 -5.65 -0.25 -5.09
C GLN A 72 -5.56 0.97 -4.16
N VAL A 73 -4.64 0.94 -3.19
CA VAL A 73 -4.44 2.08 -2.27
C VAL A 73 -3.82 3.29 -3.00
N LEU A 74 -2.89 3.06 -3.94
CA LEU A 74 -2.31 4.10 -4.81
C LEU A 74 -3.35 4.75 -5.72
N GLN A 75 -4.31 3.99 -6.22
CA GLN A 75 -5.35 4.47 -7.12
C GLN A 75 -6.38 5.37 -6.43
N LEU A 76 -6.27 5.60 -5.11
CA LEU A 76 -7.30 6.28 -4.32
C LEU A 76 -8.68 5.68 -4.65
N ASP A 77 -8.79 4.33 -4.67
CA ASP A 77 -9.99 3.67 -5.17
C ASP A 77 -11.24 4.34 -4.55
N PRO A 78 -12.16 4.89 -5.37
CA PRO A 78 -13.36 5.54 -4.90
C PRO A 78 -14.17 4.68 -3.92
N LYS A 79 -14.05 3.35 -3.97
CA LYS A 79 -14.67 2.44 -3.00
C LYS A 79 -14.05 2.54 -1.61
N MET A 80 -12.73 2.73 -1.53
CA MET A 80 -12.00 2.87 -0.27
C MET A 80 -12.22 4.27 0.33
N LEU A 81 -12.19 5.32 -0.50
CA LEU A 81 -12.57 6.69 -0.11
C LEU A 81 -14.02 6.79 0.39
N ARG A 82 -14.96 5.99 -0.16
CA ARG A 82 -16.35 5.94 0.32
C ARG A 82 -16.52 5.21 1.64
N LEU A 83 -15.59 4.33 2.02
CA LEU A 83 -15.64 3.59 3.28
C LEU A 83 -15.09 4.42 4.44
N GLU A 84 -14.10 5.29 4.19
CA GLU A 84 -13.57 6.24 5.19
C GLU A 84 -14.46 7.49 5.40
N ALA A 85 -15.48 7.67 4.57
CA ALA A 85 -16.46 8.77 4.69
C ALA A 85 -17.74 8.38 5.47
N LEU A 86 -17.80 7.18 6.04
CA LEU A 86 -18.84 6.68 6.94
C LEU A 86 -18.29 6.58 8.37
#